data_AF-A0AAV5R5K7-F1
#
_entry.id   AF-A0AAV5R5K7-F1
#
_cell.length_a   1.000
_cell.length_b   1.000
_cell.length_c   1.000
_cell.angle_alpha   90.00
_cell.angle_beta   90.00
_cell.angle_gamma   90.00
#
_symmetry.space_group_name_H-M   'P 1'
#
loop_
_entity.id
_entity.type
_entity.pdbx_description
1 polymer ?
#
loop_
_entity_poly.entity_id
_entity_poly.type
_entity_poly.pdbx_seq_one_letter_code
_entity_poly.pdbx_strand_id
1 'polypeptide(L)'
;MDFHPVTIVLGAFVALILVNFFFFDNQPPRVSNRASRNFVVTDEMIETVRAIGPGLTTLQIKADLQLTGSVEATIDRYLRGSIVSTEDITPEPVSKLESSNINSSLSDNDGNGMFNGLTFDQMKRKMILENRKKFEAKYGTISI
;
A
#
# COMPACT_ATOMS: atom_id res chain seq x y z
N MET A 1 -34.21 25.70 41.19
CA MET A 1 -33.32 24.84 40.37
C MET A 1 -33.41 25.39 38.97
N ASP A 2 -32.69 26.48 38.71
CA ASP A 2 -32.81 27.22 37.46
C ASP A 2 -31.87 26.60 36.44
N PHE A 3 -32.45 25.77 35.56
CA PHE A 3 -31.70 25.20 34.45
C PHE A 3 -31.39 26.32 33.46
N HIS A 4 -30.14 26.80 33.49
CA HIS A 4 -29.67 27.77 32.52
C HIS A 4 -29.67 27.14 31.12
N PRO A 5 -30.29 27.77 30.10
CA PRO A 5 -30.45 27.19 28.77
C PRO A 5 -29.12 26.79 28.11
N VAL A 6 -28.02 27.43 28.52
CA VAL A 6 -26.66 27.15 28.04
C VAL A 6 -26.20 25.73 28.39
N THR A 7 -26.57 25.17 29.55
CA THR A 7 -26.10 23.83 29.95
C THR A 7 -26.82 22.71 29.19
N ILE A 8 -28.08 22.92 28.82
CA ILE A 8 -28.87 21.99 28.00
C ILE A 8 -28.30 21.93 26.58
N VAL A 9 -27.98 23.07 25.98
CA VAL A 9 -27.40 23.14 24.64
C VAL A 9 -26.02 22.49 24.60
N LEU A 10 -25.18 22.75 25.61
CA LEU A 10 -23.84 22.15 25.69
C LEU A 10 -23.92 20.62 25.88
N GLY A 11 -24.84 20.15 26.74
CA GLY A 11 -25.07 18.72 26.93
C GLY A 11 -25.56 18.02 25.66
N ALA A 12 -26.48 18.63 24.92
CA ALA A 12 -26.97 18.11 23.65
C ALA A 12 -25.87 18.06 22.58
N PHE A 13 -25.00 19.07 22.52
CA PHE A 13 -23.89 19.12 21.56
C PHE A 13 -22.85 18.02 21.82
N VAL A 14 -22.48 17.79 23.09
CA VAL A 14 -21.58 16.71 23.48
C VAL A 14 -22.22 15.33 23.20
N ALA A 15 -23.50 15.17 23.48
CA ALA A 15 -24.22 13.93 23.16
C ALA A 15 -24.27 13.64 21.65
N LEU A 16 -24.47 14.68 20.82
CA LEU A 16 -24.48 14.55 19.36
C LEU A 16 -23.11 14.16 18.81
N ILE A 17 -22.03 14.74 19.34
CA ILE A 17 -20.66 14.36 18.99
C ILE A 17 -20.40 12.88 19.34
N LEU A 18 -20.83 12.43 20.52
CA LEU A 18 -20.63 11.04 20.95
C LEU A 18 -21.46 10.04 20.12
N VAL A 19 -22.69 10.39 19.76
CA VAL A 19 -23.53 9.57 18.87
C VAL A 19 -22.94 9.51 17.47
N ASN A 20 -22.42 10.63 16.94
CA ASN A 20 -21.78 10.66 15.63
C ASN A 20 -20.43 9.92 15.63
N PHE A 21 -19.72 9.89 16.76
CA PHE A 21 -18.48 9.14 16.88
C PHE A 21 -18.72 7.63 16.99
N PHE A 22 -19.74 7.20 17.75
CA PHE A 22 -19.98 5.78 18.00
C PHE A 22 -20.70 5.04 16.86
N PHE A 23 -21.44 5.74 15.99
CA PHE A 23 -22.24 5.10 14.94
C PHE A 23 -21.46 4.83 13.64
N PHE A 24 -20.26 5.39 13.46
CA PHE A 24 -19.50 5.27 12.20
C PHE A 24 -18.53 4.09 12.13
N ASP A 25 -18.30 3.33 13.22
CA ASP A 25 -17.30 2.24 13.25
C ASP A 25 -17.78 0.88 12.73
N ASN A 26 -19.03 0.75 12.27
CA ASN A 26 -19.61 -0.55 11.86
C ASN A 26 -19.82 -0.71 10.35
N GLN A 27 -18.85 -0.32 9.52
CA GLN A 27 -18.84 -0.85 8.15
C GLN A 27 -18.23 -2.25 8.14
N PRO A 28 -19.01 -3.32 7.85
CA PRO A 28 -18.45 -4.65 7.70
C PRO A 28 -17.45 -4.63 6.54
N PRO A 29 -16.34 -5.40 6.62
CA PRO A 29 -15.40 -5.50 5.52
C PRO A 29 -16.14 -6.08 4.32
N ARG A 30 -16.49 -5.21 3.36
CA ARG A 30 -16.89 -5.67 2.03
C ARG A 30 -15.66 -6.39 1.50
N VAL A 31 -15.71 -7.72 1.48
CA VAL A 31 -14.79 -8.54 0.70
C VAL A 31 -15.11 -8.24 -0.77
N SER A 32 -14.71 -7.07 -1.23
CA SER A 32 -14.69 -6.74 -2.64
C SER A 32 -13.64 -7.67 -3.24
N ASN A 33 -14.10 -8.60 -4.06
CA ASN A 33 -13.28 -9.36 -4.97
C ASN A 33 -12.25 -8.40 -5.57
N ARG A 34 -10.98 -8.51 -5.16
CA ARG A 34 -9.90 -7.57 -5.51
C ARG A 34 -9.57 -7.78 -6.99
N ALA A 35 -10.45 -7.33 -7.86
CA ALA A 35 -10.03 -6.87 -9.16
C ALA A 35 -8.99 -5.79 -8.86
N SER A 36 -7.72 -6.08 -9.15
CA SER A 36 -6.62 -5.13 -9.09
C SER A 36 -7.01 -3.94 -9.97
N ARG A 37 -7.68 -2.97 -9.37
CA ARG A 37 -8.19 -1.80 -10.07
C ARG A 37 -7.00 -0.88 -10.20
N ASN A 38 -6.22 -1.11 -11.25
CA ASN A 38 -5.15 -0.21 -11.64
C ASN A 38 -5.84 1.10 -12.05
N PHE A 39 -5.83 2.08 -11.15
CA PHE A 39 -6.40 3.39 -11.45
C PHE A 39 -5.51 4.09 -12.48
N VAL A 40 -6.13 4.64 -13.53
CA VAL A 40 -5.42 5.46 -14.50
C VAL A 40 -5.12 6.79 -13.85
N VAL A 41 -3.83 7.12 -13.76
CA VAL A 41 -3.35 8.38 -13.17
C VAL A 41 -3.14 9.39 -14.28
N THR A 42 -3.76 10.56 -14.15
CA THR A 42 -3.56 11.70 -15.05
C THR A 42 -2.50 12.65 -14.48
N ASP A 43 -1.88 13.42 -15.37
CA ASP A 43 -0.86 14.40 -14.96
C ASP A 43 -1.45 15.52 -14.08
N GLU A 44 -2.73 15.85 -14.25
CA GLU A 44 -3.46 16.82 -13.43
C GLU A 44 -3.60 16.35 -11.96
N MET A 45 -3.88 15.07 -11.75
CA MET A 45 -3.93 14.49 -10.40
C MET A 45 -2.58 14.62 -9.71
N ILE A 46 -1.48 14.40 -10.45
CA ILE A 46 -0.12 14.49 -9.91
C ILE A 46 0.20 15.93 -9.52
N GLU A 47 -0.11 16.90 -10.39
CA GLU A 47 0.19 18.31 -10.14
C GLU A 47 -0.60 18.85 -8.94
N THR A 48 -1.85 18.42 -8.79
CA THR A 48 -2.68 18.80 -7.64
C THR A 48 -2.08 18.30 -6.32
N VAL A 49 -1.62 17.04 -6.27
CA VAL A 49 -0.96 16.49 -5.08
C VAL A 49 0.38 17.20 -4.84
N ARG A 50 1.16 17.48 -5.88
CA ARG A 50 2.46 18.16 -5.76
C ARG A 50 2.33 19.57 -5.18
N ALA A 51 1.29 20.31 -5.55
CA ALA A 51 1.03 21.64 -5.00
C ALA A 51 0.85 21.64 -3.48
N ILE A 52 0.38 20.53 -2.91
CA ILE A 52 0.14 20.36 -1.46
C ILE A 52 1.32 19.66 -0.78
N GLY A 53 1.93 18.68 -1.45
CA GLY A 53 3.07 17.92 -0.96
C GLY A 53 4.31 18.14 -1.81
N PRO A 54 5.01 19.29 -1.69
CA PRO A 54 6.20 19.59 -2.49
C PRO A 54 7.36 18.62 -2.22
N GLY A 55 7.41 18.00 -1.04
CA GLY A 55 8.41 16.99 -0.67
C GLY A 55 8.18 15.59 -1.26
N LEU A 56 7.10 15.39 -2.04
CA LEU A 56 6.81 14.13 -2.72
C LEU A 56 7.32 14.13 -4.15
N THR A 57 8.00 13.05 -4.53
CA THR A 57 8.40 12.84 -5.92
C THR A 57 7.21 12.43 -6.79
N THR A 58 7.28 12.76 -8.08
CA THR A 58 6.31 12.34 -9.10
C THR A 58 6.04 10.83 -9.05
N LEU A 59 7.08 10.03 -8.81
CA LEU A 59 6.97 8.57 -8.77
C LEU A 59 6.16 8.12 -7.56
N GLN A 60 6.41 8.69 -6.39
CA GLN A 60 5.66 8.40 -5.16
C GLN A 60 4.20 8.81 -5.30
N ILE A 61 3.93 10.02 -5.81
CA ILE A 61 2.58 10.50 -6.06
C ILE A 61 1.85 9.56 -7.02
N LYS A 62 2.49 9.18 -8.13
CA LYS A 62 1.90 8.27 -9.12
C LYS A 62 1.61 6.89 -8.54
N ALA A 63 2.54 6.32 -7.77
CA ALA A 63 2.35 5.03 -7.12
C ALA A 63 1.20 5.08 -6.12
N ASP A 64 1.09 6.18 -5.36
CA ASP A 64 0.02 6.36 -4.40
C ASP A 64 -1.35 6.54 -5.06
N LEU A 65 -1.42 7.36 -6.11
CA LEU A 65 -2.63 7.56 -6.90
C LEU A 65 -3.07 6.30 -7.64
N GLN A 66 -2.12 5.45 -8.07
CA GLN A 66 -2.45 4.13 -8.64
C GLN A 66 -3.08 3.19 -7.62
N LEU A 67 -2.76 3.37 -6.33
CA LEU A 67 -3.29 2.57 -5.23
C LEU A 67 -4.64 3.12 -4.73
N THR A 68 -4.74 4.43 -4.53
CA THR A 68 -5.92 5.09 -3.96
C THR A 68 -6.96 5.42 -5.00
N GLY A 69 -6.54 5.70 -6.24
CA GLY A 69 -7.40 6.22 -7.31
C GLY A 69 -7.94 7.63 -7.05
N SER A 70 -7.47 8.33 -6.00
CA SER A 70 -8.02 9.61 -5.57
C SER A 70 -6.93 10.54 -5.04
N VAL A 71 -6.95 11.77 -5.54
CA VAL A 71 -6.09 12.88 -5.10
C VAL A 71 -6.27 13.15 -3.61
N GLU A 72 -7.52 13.24 -3.16
CA GLU A 72 -7.87 13.53 -1.77
C GLU A 72 -7.31 12.46 -0.82
N ALA A 73 -7.50 11.18 -1.15
CA ALA A 73 -7.00 10.08 -0.34
C ALA A 73 -5.46 10.07 -0.28
N THR A 74 -4.79 10.44 -1.38
CA THR A 74 -3.33 10.55 -1.42
C THR A 74 -2.82 11.74 -0.60
N ILE A 75 -3.48 12.91 -0.65
CA ILE A 75 -3.15 14.06 0.19
C ILE A 75 -3.35 13.72 1.68
N ASP A 76 -4.46 13.10 2.02
CA ASP A 76 -4.77 12.73 3.39
C ASP A 76 -3.76 11.71 3.96
N ARG A 77 -3.28 10.79 3.12
CA ARG A 77 -2.17 9.88 3.47
C ARG A 77 -0.82 10.59 3.59
N TYR A 78 -0.55 11.57 2.73
CA TYR A 78 0.65 12.42 2.85
C TYR A 78 0.66 13.19 4.17
N LEU A 79 -0.44 13.87 4.51
CA LEU A 79 -0.56 14.66 5.73
C LEU A 79 -0.47 13.80 7.01
N ARG A 80 -0.90 12.54 6.93
CA ARG A 80 -0.71 11.55 8.01
C ARG A 80 0.69 10.95 8.10
N GLY A 81 1.61 11.31 7.20
CA GLY A 81 2.95 10.72 7.13
C GLY A 81 2.98 9.27 6.62
N SER A 82 1.89 8.80 5.99
CA SER A 82 1.83 7.45 5.39
C SER A 82 2.53 7.36 4.03
N ILE A 83 3.02 8.48 3.50
CA ILE A 83 3.86 8.59 2.31
C ILE A 83 5.17 9.24 2.74
N VAL A 84 6.27 8.50 2.65
CA VAL A 84 7.60 9.01 3.04
C VAL A 84 8.05 10.05 2.02
N SER A 85 8.25 11.28 2.47
CA SER A 85 8.77 12.37 1.62
C SER A 85 10.26 12.19 1.40
N THR A 86 10.75 12.56 0.21
CA THR A 86 12.19 12.48 -0.08
C THR A 86 13.03 13.50 0.68
N GLU A 87 12.40 14.57 1.20
CA GLU A 87 13.09 15.57 2.03
C GLU A 87 13.49 15.05 3.42
N ASP A 88 12.84 13.99 3.91
CA ASP A 88 13.13 13.38 5.20
C ASP A 88 14.30 12.38 5.13
N ILE A 89 14.86 12.18 3.94
CA ILE A 89 16.08 11.38 3.73
C ILE A 89 17.29 12.24 4.08
N THR A 90 17.44 12.54 5.37
CA THR A 90 18.76 12.88 5.92
C THR A 90 19.69 11.70 5.57
N PRO A 91 20.91 11.91 5.04
CA PRO A 91 21.82 10.83 4.66
C PRO A 91 22.40 10.15 5.91
N GLU A 92 21.55 9.45 6.65
CA GLU A 92 21.93 8.49 7.67
C GLU A 92 21.98 7.10 7.01
N PRO A 93 23.01 6.29 7.28
CA PRO A 93 23.22 5.00 6.63
C PRO A 93 22.02 4.08 6.84
N VAL A 94 21.50 3.57 5.72
CA VAL A 94 20.54 2.46 5.55
C VAL A 94 20.53 1.41 6.68
N SER A 95 19.82 1.69 7.78
CA SER A 95 19.51 0.69 8.79
C SER A 95 18.13 0.94 9.42
N LYS A 96 17.11 1.09 8.58
CA LYS A 96 15.72 0.82 8.98
C LYS A 96 14.86 0.58 7.74
N LEU A 97 15.08 -0.58 7.11
CA LEU A 97 13.95 -1.29 6.49
C LEU A 97 13.02 -1.66 7.64
N GLU A 98 12.00 -0.84 7.91
CA GLU A 98 10.82 -1.33 8.61
C GLU A 98 10.14 -2.32 7.67
N SER A 99 10.49 -3.58 7.90
CA SER A 99 9.82 -4.77 7.44
C SER A 99 8.33 -4.69 7.79
N SER A 100 7.55 -4.05 6.93
CA SER A 100 6.11 -4.19 6.92
C SER A 100 5.76 -5.59 6.40
N ASN A 101 5.86 -6.56 7.31
CA ASN A 101 4.95 -7.68 7.42
C ASN A 101 4.65 -8.43 6.11
N ILE A 102 5.69 -9.02 5.50
CA ILE A 102 5.51 -10.22 4.68
C ILE A 102 5.54 -11.38 5.67
N ASN A 103 4.41 -11.62 6.33
CA ASN A 103 4.11 -12.96 6.82
C ASN A 103 3.91 -13.87 5.60
N SER A 104 4.97 -14.14 4.84
CA SER A 104 5.10 -15.42 4.17
C SER A 104 5.44 -16.40 5.28
N SER A 105 4.42 -16.77 6.05
CA SER A 105 4.38 -18.09 6.65
C SER A 105 4.54 -19.04 5.48
N LEU A 106 5.78 -19.46 5.23
CA LEU A 106 6.06 -20.70 4.54
C LEU A 106 5.39 -21.77 5.42
N SER A 107 4.10 -21.97 5.14
CA SER A 107 3.41 -23.16 5.53
C SER A 107 4.13 -24.25 4.77
N ASP A 108 4.95 -25.02 5.48
CA ASP A 108 5.25 -26.40 5.14
C ASP A 108 3.91 -27.13 5.07
N ASN A 109 3.22 -26.99 3.93
CA ASN A 109 2.00 -27.71 3.64
C ASN A 109 2.26 -28.51 2.38
N ASP A 110 2.69 -29.74 2.66
CA ASP A 110 2.35 -30.93 1.92
C ASP A 110 1.13 -30.76 1.01
N GLY A 111 1.28 -31.16 -0.24
CA GLY A 111 0.14 -31.51 -1.09
C GLY A 111 -0.14 -30.57 -2.25
N ASN A 112 0.40 -30.97 -3.41
CA ASN A 112 -0.25 -30.82 -4.71
C ASN A 112 -0.48 -29.38 -5.23
N GLY A 113 0.61 -28.61 -5.30
CA GLY A 113 0.64 -27.33 -6.00
C GLY A 113 0.63 -27.49 -7.54
N MET A 114 0.02 -26.50 -8.19
CA MET A 114 -0.18 -26.22 -9.64
C MET A 114 1.01 -26.51 -10.60
N PHE A 115 2.19 -26.85 -10.08
CA PHE A 115 3.43 -27.08 -10.82
C PHE A 115 3.79 -28.57 -10.90
N ASN A 116 2.83 -29.41 -11.31
CA ASN A 116 3.02 -30.86 -11.49
C ASN A 116 3.73 -31.56 -10.30
N GLY A 117 3.40 -31.17 -9.06
CA GLY A 117 3.99 -31.74 -7.85
C GLY A 117 5.40 -31.24 -7.50
N LEU A 118 5.93 -30.24 -8.21
CA LEU A 118 7.19 -29.57 -7.83
C LEU A 118 6.91 -28.41 -6.87
N THR A 119 7.74 -28.27 -5.83
CA THR A 119 7.68 -27.09 -4.96
C THR A 119 8.10 -25.83 -5.71
N PHE A 120 7.72 -24.65 -5.21
CA PHE A 120 8.12 -23.38 -5.82
C PHE A 120 9.64 -23.28 -5.99
N ASP A 121 10.40 -23.73 -4.99
CA ASP A 121 11.86 -23.75 -5.03
C ASP A 121 12.41 -24.69 -6.11
N GLN A 122 11.81 -25.87 -6.27
CA GLN A 122 12.18 -26.81 -7.33
C GLN A 122 11.86 -26.24 -8.71
N MET A 123 10.69 -25.63 -8.88
CA MET A 123 10.27 -25.02 -10.14
C MET A 123 11.17 -23.83 -10.50
N LYS A 124 11.51 -22.98 -9.52
CA LYS A 124 12.44 -21.85 -9.69
C LYS A 124 13.80 -22.34 -10.16
N ARG A 125 14.36 -23.37 -9.52
CA ARG A 125 15.64 -23.98 -9.94
C ARG A 125 15.56 -24.52 -11.37
N LYS A 126 14.47 -25.20 -11.72
CA LYS A 126 14.25 -25.75 -13.07
C LYS A 126 14.20 -24.66 -14.13
N MET A 127 13.45 -23.58 -13.88
CA MET A 127 13.34 -22.45 -14.80
C MET A 127 14.67 -21.74 -15.03
N ILE A 128 15.47 -21.54 -13.98
CA ILE A 128 16.80 -20.92 -14.10
C ILE A 128 17.71 -21.78 -14.99
N LEU A 129 17.72 -23.09 -14.77
CA LEU A 129 18.55 -24.01 -15.56
C LEU A 129 18.12 -24.03 -17.04
N GLU A 130 16.81 -24.03 -17.30
CA GLU A 130 16.26 -23.99 -18.65
C GLU A 130 16.61 -22.68 -19.36
N ASN A 131 16.44 -21.55 -18.69
CA ASN A 131 16.81 -20.24 -19.25
C ASN A 131 18.31 -20.15 -19.51
N ARG A 132 19.14 -20.71 -18.63
CA ARG A 132 20.59 -20.78 -18.84
C ARG A 132 20.94 -21.61 -20.08
N LYS A 133 20.36 -22.81 -20.23
CA LYS A 133 20.58 -23.65 -21.43
C LYS A 133 20.10 -22.96 -22.71
N LYS A 134 18.94 -22.28 -22.65
CA LYS A 134 18.44 -21.47 -23.78
C LYS A 134 19.40 -20.33 -24.13
N PHE A 135 20.02 -19.71 -23.13
CA PHE A 135 21.05 -18.70 -23.32
C PHE A 135 22.31 -19.27 -23.98
N GLU A 136 22.82 -20.39 -23.48
CA GLU A 136 24.01 -21.07 -24.02
C GLU A 136 23.79 -21.52 -25.47
N ALA A 137 22.59 -22.04 -25.81
CA ALA A 137 22.25 -22.42 -27.18
C ALA A 137 22.11 -21.23 -28.13
N LYS A 138 21.64 -20.08 -27.65
CA LYS A 138 21.38 -18.90 -28.49
C LYS A 138 22.60 -18.01 -28.68
N TYR A 139 23.45 -17.90 -27.67
CA TYR A 139 24.57 -16.94 -27.66
C TYR A 139 25.94 -17.61 -27.57
N GLY A 140 25.99 -18.95 -27.47
CA GLY A 140 27.22 -19.69 -27.25
C GLY A 140 27.74 -19.52 -25.82
N THR A 141 28.70 -20.37 -25.44
CA THR A 141 29.34 -20.32 -24.13
C THR A 141 30.24 -19.08 -24.04
N ILE A 142 29.88 -18.12 -23.20
CA ILE A 142 30.81 -17.08 -22.76
C ILE A 142 31.65 -17.73 -21.66
N SER A 143 32.82 -18.25 -22.04
CA SER A 143 33.86 -18.58 -21.07
C SER A 143 34.38 -17.26 -20.52
N ILE A 144 34.18 -17.04 -19.22
CA ILE A 144 34.86 -15.98 -18.46
C ILE A 144 36.20 -16.53 -17.99
#